data_AF-A0A6L3C5K1-F1
#
_entry.id   AF-A0A6L3C5K1-F1
#
_cell.length_a   1.000
_cell.length_b   1.000
_cell.length_c   1.000
_cell.angle_alpha   90.00
_cell.angle_beta   90.00
_cell.angle_gamma   90.00
#
_symmetry.space_group_name_H-M   'P 1'
#
loop_
_entity.id
_entity.type
_entity.pdbx_description
1 polymer ?
#
loop_
_entity_poly.entity_id
_entity_poly.type
_entity_poly.pdbx_seq_one_letter_code
_entity_poly.pdbx_strand_id
1 'polypeptide(L)' 'EAAAIELAVDTVLEQGVRTADTVTLGDQQVSTIEMGDRIVAAVENGS' A
#
# COMPACT_ATOMS: atom_id res chain seq x y z
N GLU A 1 -9.21 11.07 10.57
CA GLU A 1 -7.83 11.00 10.05
C GLU A 1 -7.25 9.60 10.12
N ALA A 2 -7.17 8.93 11.27
CA ALA A 2 -6.62 7.56 11.36
C ALA A 2 -7.29 6.55 10.39
N ALA A 3 -8.62 6.57 10.29
CA ALA A 3 -9.37 5.66 9.41
C ALA A 3 -9.05 5.82 7.92
N ALA A 4 -8.64 7.01 7.45
CA ALA A 4 -8.29 7.23 6.05
C ALA A 4 -6.94 6.60 5.70
N ILE A 5 -5.98 6.66 6.62
CA ILE A 5 -4.67 6.02 6.43
C ILE A 5 -4.81 4.50 6.48
N GLU A 6 -5.56 3.96 7.44
CA GLU A 6 -5.82 2.51 7.53
C GLU A 6 -6.47 1.99 6.24
N LEU A 7 -7.51 2.68 5.74
CA LEU A 7 -8.16 2.32 4.49
C LEU A 7 -7.22 2.40 3.27
N ALA A 8 -6.36 3.42 3.21
CA ALA A 8 -5.40 3.57 2.12
C ALA A 8 -4.35 2.45 2.13
N VAL A 9 -3.88 2.05 3.32
CA VAL A 9 -2.97 0.90 3.47
C VAL A 9 -3.65 -0.38 2.99
N ASP A 10 -4.87 -0.66 3.46
CA ASP A 10 -5.63 -1.85 3.03
C ASP A 10 -5.84 -1.87 1.51
N THR A 11 -6.26 -0.74 0.93
CA THR A 11 -6.45 -0.58 -0.52
C THR A 11 -5.18 -0.89 -1.31
N VAL A 12 -4.01 -0.47 -0.82
CA VAL A 12 -2.73 -0.77 -1.48
C VAL A 12 -2.37 -2.24 -1.31
N LEU A 13 -2.57 -2.82 -0.13
CA LEU A 13 -2.27 -4.23 0.11
C LEU A 13 -3.17 -5.18 -0.69
N GLU A 14 -4.42 -4.80 -0.98
CA GLU A 14 -5.34 -5.54 -1.86
C GLU A 14 -4.87 -5.59 -3.32
N GLN A 15 -3.94 -4.73 -3.74
CA GLN A 15 -3.33 -4.77 -5.07
C GLN A 15 -2.26 -5.87 -5.21
N GLY A 16 -2.03 -6.67 -4.15
CA GLY A 16 -1.03 -7.73 -4.13
C GLY A 16 0.41 -7.23 -4.11
N VAL A 17 0.65 -6.00 -3.64
CA VAL A 17 2.01 -5.45 -3.51
C VAL A 17 2.52 -5.51 -2.07
N ARG A 18 3.79 -5.87 -1.90
CA ARG A 18 4.41 -6.06 -0.58
C ARG A 18 5.85 -5.56 -0.56
N THR A 19 6.32 -5.11 0.60
CA THR A 19 7.75 -4.84 0.83
C THR A 19 8.51 -6.15 1.07
N ALA A 20 9.84 -6.09 1.04
CA ALA A 20 10.70 -7.28 1.09
C ALA A 20 10.49 -8.19 2.32
N ASP A 21 10.01 -7.64 3.43
CA ASP A 21 9.74 -8.36 4.67
C ASP A 21 8.41 -9.14 4.68
N THR A 22 7.47 -8.82 3.79
CA THR A 22 6.11 -9.40 3.79
C THR A 22 5.69 -10.04 2.47
N VAL A 23 6.55 -10.00 1.45
CA VAL A 23 6.25 -10.59 0.13
C VAL A 23 6.13 -12.11 0.22
N THR A 24 5.09 -12.66 -0.43
CA THR A 24 4.88 -14.10 -0.58
C THR A 24 4.71 -14.49 -2.05
N LEU A 25 4.54 -15.78 -2.32
CA LEU A 25 4.36 -16.27 -3.70
C LEU A 25 3.08 -15.68 -4.30
N GLY A 26 3.23 -14.92 -5.39
CA GLY A 26 2.12 -14.28 -6.10
C GLY A 26 1.99 -12.78 -5.83
N ASP A 27 2.69 -12.25 -4.82
CA ASP A 27 2.78 -10.81 -4.59
C ASP A 27 3.83 -10.17 -5.51
N GLN A 28 3.63 -8.89 -5.83
CA GLN A 28 4.67 -8.04 -6.41
C GLN A 28 5.48 -7.39 -5.28
N GLN A 29 6.78 -7.67 -5.22
CA GLN A 29 7.68 -6.94 -4.34
C GLN A 29 7.83 -5.49 -4.83
N VAL A 30 7.67 -4.53 -3.92
CA VAL A 30 7.91 -3.09 -4.16
C VAL A 30 8.91 -2.54 -3.16
N SER A 31 9.53 -1.40 -3.51
CA SER A 31 10.42 -0.69 -2.59
C SER A 31 9.64 0.05 -1.48
N THR A 32 10.32 0.44 -0.40
CA THR A 32 9.71 1.27 0.65
C THR A 32 9.18 2.60 0.11
N ILE A 33 9.92 3.22 -0.84
CA ILE A 33 9.52 4.49 -1.45
C ILE A 33 8.26 4.29 -2.29
N GLU A 34 8.25 3.27 -3.16
CA GLU A 34 7.10 2.96 -4.01
C GLU A 34 5.85 2.59 -3.19
N MET A 35 6.00 1.86 -2.08
CA MET A 35 4.90 1.60 -1.14
C MET A 35 4.33 2.91 -0.58
N GLY A 36 5.20 3.83 -0.15
CA GLY A 36 4.81 5.14 0.35
C GLY A 36 4.05 5.96 -0.69
N ASP A 37 4.56 6.02 -1.93
CA ASP A 37 3.94 6.76 -3.03
C ASP A 37 2.52 6.24 -3.32
N ARG A 38 2.33 4.91 -3.30
CA ARG A 38 1.02 4.28 -3.49
C ARG A 38 0.04 4.60 -2.36
N ILE A 39 0.51 4.61 -1.11
CA ILE A 39 -0.32 4.94 0.05
C ILE A 39 -0.75 6.41 -0.01
N VAL A 40 0.17 7.33 -0.32
CA VAL A 40 -0.18 8.75 -0.50
C VAL A 40 -1.23 8.92 -1.59
N ALA A 41 -1.02 8.30 -2.76
CA ALA A 41 -2.00 8.34 -3.84
C ALA A 41 -3.37 7.75 -3.42
N ALA A 42 -3.39 6.68 -2.63
CA ALA A 42 -4.64 6.09 -2.14
C ALA A 42 -5.37 7.02 -1.15
N VAL A 43 -4.65 7.73 -0.28
CA VAL A 43 -5.24 8.74 0.63
C VAL A 43 -5.85 9.90 -0.14
N GLU A 44 -5.14 10.40 -1.16
CA GLU A 44 -5.59 11.52 -2.00
C GLU A 44 -6.81 11.16 -2.86
N ASN A 45 -6.90 9.91 -3.34
CA ASN A 45 -8.04 9.44 -4.14
C ASN A 45 -9.28 9.08 -3.32
N GLY A 46 -9.12 8.82 -2.01
CA GLY A 46 -10.20 8.46 -1.09
C GLY A 46 -10.78 9.63 -0.28
N SER A 47 -10.25 10.85 -0.48
CA SER A 47 -10.69 12.09 0.20
C SER A 47 -11.76 12.86 -0.58
#